data_AF-A0A6N8HD88-F1
#
_entry.id   AF-A0A6N8HD88-F1
#
_cell.length_a   1.000
_cell.length_b   1.000
_cell.length_c   1.000
_cell.angle_alpha   90.00
_cell.angle_beta   90.00
_cell.angle_gamma   90.00
#
_symmetry.space_group_name_H-M   'P 1'
#
loop_
_entity.id
_entity.type
_entity.pdbx_description
1 polymer ?
#
loop_
_entity_poly.entity_id
_entity_poly.type
_entity_poly.pdbx_seq_one_letter_code
_entity_poly.pdbx_strand_id
1 'polypeptide(L)'
;MKNTTPLIKNIKYVCITLMLLFNIHFTYSQVDLRTCGFDCTSNNYTLTDVYLSLSDVDGTPIGNTPCTIGDVQQVYIYLNYTSNANSSVYYARLNADLNIGGVSTFLNVYLGQIVPGSNIKLLYGPFDWVCGDELDLSDTIIAWKTSSSNNPGENYQCNSFSNAQCDYTNEITISKPLAVQFTYTACTVGSETTVNFTSTTNGGKEPYTYAWDFDNDGGPADSTLPNPTHVYTTQNNTAKLTVTDFENMSNSYTVLIVEPTELMLSESHTSVGCSGGTSSITLTVSGGTPGYTYLWNTGATTKDLADVPPGDYNVTVTDSYNCSKQLFVTIEDGDTVIPVIDPLPDPSTINCPESPSFEQATATDNSGSISSLTYTDETTPGSCPGTYSVTRTWIAKDACDNESLPVSQTITVEDTTPPSWITGPQDLDVTLECSDSDGLAAAQLQEPVAEDSCNDVSYTKTSGSFVSSGCANAGTYTNTWIATDECGNVSEVFTQIITIEDTTAPVWSSEPMELDITLECSDL
;
A
#
# COMPACT_ATOMS: atom_id res chain seq x y z
N MET A 1 69.65 -58.84 53.73
CA MET A 1 68.54 -59.10 52.79
C MET A 1 67.35 -58.24 53.15
N LYS A 2 66.95 -57.40 52.19
CA LYS A 2 65.60 -56.89 51.89
C LYS A 2 64.82 -56.10 52.96
N ASN A 3 63.98 -55.12 52.64
CA ASN A 3 63.72 -54.24 51.49
C ASN A 3 62.35 -53.62 51.84
N THR A 4 62.22 -52.30 52.00
CA THR A 4 60.94 -51.56 51.74
C THR A 4 61.20 -50.05 51.70
N THR A 5 61.65 -49.57 50.54
CA THR A 5 61.24 -48.31 49.90
C THR A 5 59.86 -48.59 49.28
N PRO A 6 58.80 -47.76 49.39
CA PRO A 6 58.77 -46.40 48.82
C PRO A 6 57.80 -45.41 49.51
N LEU A 7 58.30 -44.41 50.24
CA LEU A 7 57.47 -43.23 50.60
C LEU A 7 58.20 -41.89 50.41
N ILE A 8 59.51 -41.91 50.13
CA ILE A 8 60.36 -40.71 50.10
C ILE A 8 60.60 -40.20 48.65
N LYS A 9 60.19 -40.94 47.62
CA LYS A 9 60.36 -40.51 46.22
C LYS A 9 59.25 -39.57 45.70
N ASN A 10 58.05 -39.60 46.27
CA ASN A 10 56.94 -38.72 45.80
C ASN A 10 56.98 -37.30 46.37
N ILE A 11 57.69 -37.04 47.48
CA ILE A 11 57.83 -35.67 48.01
C ILE A 11 58.83 -34.85 47.19
N LYS A 12 59.87 -35.48 46.61
CA LYS A 12 60.80 -34.79 45.70
C LYS A 12 60.15 -34.39 44.38
N TYR A 13 59.28 -35.22 43.81
CA TYR A 13 58.57 -34.85 42.59
C TYR A 13 57.45 -33.85 42.86
N VAL A 14 56.71 -33.94 43.98
CA VAL A 14 55.70 -32.92 44.32
C VAL A 14 56.34 -31.55 44.60
N CYS A 15 57.51 -31.48 45.24
CA CYS A 15 58.22 -30.19 45.40
C CYS A 15 58.85 -29.65 44.09
N ILE A 16 59.34 -30.51 43.20
CA ILE A 16 59.92 -30.07 41.91
C ILE A 16 58.83 -29.65 40.91
N THR A 17 57.66 -30.30 40.94
CA THR A 17 56.53 -29.92 40.07
C THR A 17 55.81 -28.68 40.59
N LEU A 18 55.82 -28.41 41.91
CA LEU A 18 55.27 -27.19 42.49
C LEU A 18 56.19 -25.96 42.32
N MET A 19 57.52 -26.17 42.21
CA MET A 19 58.50 -25.11 41.87
C MET A 19 58.43 -24.66 40.40
N LEU A 20 57.90 -25.49 39.50
CA LEU A 20 57.66 -25.13 38.09
C LEU A 20 56.28 -24.46 37.88
N LEU A 21 55.36 -24.59 38.85
CA LEU A 21 54.03 -23.97 38.82
C LEU A 21 53.94 -22.70 39.67
N PHE A 22 54.87 -22.48 40.60
CA PHE A 22 55.02 -21.23 41.34
C PHE A 22 56.49 -20.80 41.30
N ASN A 23 56.77 -19.70 40.59
CA ASN A 23 58.00 -18.93 40.66
C ASN A 23 58.21 -18.42 42.10
N ILE A 24 58.68 -19.26 43.02
CA ILE A 24 59.15 -18.78 44.34
C ILE A 24 60.62 -18.40 44.19
N HIS A 25 60.85 -17.25 43.57
CA HIS A 25 62.07 -16.48 43.82
C HIS A 25 61.98 -15.96 45.27
N PHE A 26 63.06 -16.08 46.04
CA PHE A 26 63.22 -15.22 47.22
C PHE A 26 63.36 -13.79 46.70
N THR A 27 62.24 -13.09 46.53
CA THR A 27 62.24 -11.65 46.23
C THR A 27 62.57 -10.93 47.54
N TYR A 28 63.83 -10.50 47.70
CA TYR A 28 64.08 -9.37 48.58
C TYR A 28 63.19 -8.23 48.08
N SER A 29 62.36 -7.63 48.94
CA SER A 29 61.51 -6.52 48.52
C SER A 29 62.42 -5.37 48.09
N GLN A 30 62.49 -5.11 46.79
CA GLN A 30 63.28 -4.00 46.27
C GLN A 30 62.68 -2.69 46.78
N VAL A 31 63.54 -1.77 47.22
CA VAL A 31 63.11 -0.49 47.81
C VAL A 31 62.49 0.39 46.71
N ASP A 32 61.27 0.88 46.96
CA ASP A 32 60.66 1.94 46.14
C ASP A 32 61.32 3.28 46.49
N LEU A 33 62.16 3.76 45.58
CA LEU A 33 62.95 4.99 45.76
C LEU A 33 62.08 6.25 45.89
N ARG A 34 60.82 6.21 45.44
CA ARG A 34 59.88 7.33 45.53
C ARG A 34 59.44 7.58 46.96
N THR A 35 59.44 6.54 47.78
CA THR A 35 59.09 6.60 49.21
C THR A 35 60.25 7.07 50.10
N CYS A 36 61.45 7.23 49.53
CA CYS A 36 62.65 7.58 50.28
C CYS A 36 62.74 9.05 50.70
N GLY A 37 61.82 9.91 50.25
CA GLY A 37 61.79 11.34 50.59
C GLY A 37 62.95 12.13 49.97
N PHE A 38 63.41 11.74 48.78
CA PHE A 38 64.43 12.49 48.06
C PHE A 38 63.89 13.85 47.61
N ASP A 39 64.70 14.89 47.80
CA ASP A 39 64.53 16.21 47.19
C ASP A 39 65.50 16.29 46.02
N CYS A 40 65.14 15.68 44.89
CA CYS A 40 66.03 15.52 43.75
C CYS A 40 66.40 16.88 43.16
N THR A 41 67.69 17.24 43.20
CA THR A 41 68.20 18.54 42.75
C THR A 41 68.98 18.48 41.44
N SER A 42 68.99 17.31 40.78
CA SER A 42 69.73 17.11 39.54
C SER A 42 68.79 17.15 38.33
N ASN A 43 69.34 17.43 37.15
CA ASN A 43 68.66 17.38 35.85
C ASN A 43 69.47 16.54 34.85
N ASN A 44 70.20 15.53 35.34
CA ASN A 44 71.18 14.75 34.56
C ASN A 44 70.53 13.64 33.71
N TYR A 45 69.21 13.55 33.68
CA TYR A 45 68.45 12.59 32.91
C TYR A 45 67.28 13.29 32.21
N THR A 46 67.01 12.89 30.97
CA THR A 46 65.78 13.26 30.26
C THR A 46 65.13 11.98 29.77
N LEU A 47 63.86 11.81 30.12
CA LEU A 47 63.00 10.87 29.43
C LEU A 47 62.54 11.53 28.12
N THR A 48 62.91 10.92 26.99
CA THR A 48 62.64 11.47 25.66
C THR A 48 61.29 10.99 25.14
N ASP A 49 61.02 9.69 25.24
CA ASP A 49 59.78 9.08 24.74
C ASP A 49 59.51 7.72 25.41
N VAL A 50 58.24 7.33 25.49
CA VAL A 50 57.77 6.00 25.91
C VAL A 50 56.83 5.48 24.84
N TYR A 51 57.16 4.33 24.25
CA TYR A 51 56.42 3.80 23.11
C TYR A 51 56.27 2.28 23.17
N LEU A 52 55.30 1.77 22.42
CA LEU A 52 55.07 0.35 22.27
C LEU A 52 55.98 -0.25 21.18
N SER A 53 56.32 -1.54 21.31
CA SER A 53 56.98 -2.36 20.29
C SER A 53 56.36 -3.75 20.20
N LEU A 54 56.35 -4.34 18.99
CA LEU A 54 55.92 -5.74 18.76
C LEU A 54 57.05 -6.76 19.01
N SER A 55 58.26 -6.29 19.32
CA SER A 55 59.46 -7.11 19.47
C SER A 55 60.20 -6.77 20.76
N ASP A 56 60.75 -7.77 21.44
CA ASP A 56 61.70 -7.61 22.55
C ASP A 56 63.14 -7.33 22.08
N VAL A 57 63.35 -7.34 20.75
CA VAL A 57 64.62 -7.04 20.10
C VAL A 57 64.59 -5.63 19.52
N ASP A 58 65.63 -4.84 19.81
CA ASP A 58 65.94 -3.51 19.28
C ASP A 58 64.96 -2.35 19.58
N GLY A 59 63.78 -2.61 20.13
CA GLY A 59 62.85 -1.56 20.60
C GLY A 59 62.37 -0.66 19.47
N THR A 60 61.96 -1.24 18.35
CA THR A 60 61.39 -0.47 17.23
C THR A 60 59.96 -0.03 17.59
N PRO A 61 59.62 1.27 17.54
CA PRO A 61 58.26 1.72 17.81
C PRO A 61 57.24 1.06 16.88
N ILE A 62 56.07 0.70 17.42
CA ILE A 62 54.92 0.35 16.59
C ILE A 62 54.55 1.60 15.80
N GLY A 63 54.72 1.55 14.48
CA GLY A 63 54.26 2.62 13.60
C GLY A 63 52.73 2.62 13.49
N ASN A 64 52.21 3.45 12.59
CA ASN A 64 50.80 3.40 12.18
C ASN A 64 50.52 2.15 11.31
N THR A 65 50.87 0.98 11.80
CA THR A 65 50.30 -0.28 11.31
C THR A 65 48.82 -0.26 11.66
N PRO A 66 47.91 -0.61 10.74
CA PRO A 66 46.48 -0.59 11.01
C PRO A 66 46.17 -1.67 12.05
N CYS A 67 46.21 -1.31 13.32
CA CYS A 67 45.59 -2.11 14.35
C CYS A 67 44.08 -1.89 14.26
N THR A 68 43.33 -2.96 14.44
CA THR A 68 41.87 -2.93 14.48
C THR A 68 41.45 -2.62 15.92
N ILE A 69 40.50 -1.71 16.13
CA ILE A 69 39.98 -1.43 17.47
C ILE A 69 39.40 -2.73 18.04
N GLY A 70 39.79 -3.08 19.26
CA GLY A 70 39.38 -4.33 19.93
C GLY A 70 40.32 -5.52 19.70
N ASP A 71 41.27 -5.45 18.76
CA ASP A 71 42.27 -6.51 18.60
C ASP A 71 43.25 -6.49 19.77
N VAL A 72 43.55 -7.68 20.29
CA VAL A 72 44.57 -7.89 21.31
C VAL A 72 45.89 -8.23 20.65
N GLN A 73 46.94 -7.50 21.00
CA GLN A 73 48.30 -7.75 20.53
C GLN A 73 49.26 -7.90 21.71
N GLN A 74 50.22 -8.80 21.57
CA GLN A 74 51.30 -8.91 22.53
C GLN A 74 52.33 -7.82 22.26
N VAL A 75 52.51 -6.91 23.21
CA VAL A 75 53.39 -5.74 23.05
C VAL A 75 54.38 -5.60 24.21
N TYR A 76 55.41 -4.80 23.95
CA TYR A 76 56.44 -4.40 24.88
C TYR A 76 56.46 -2.88 25.00
N ILE A 77 56.70 -2.34 26.18
CA ILE A 77 56.92 -0.90 26.38
C ILE A 77 58.42 -0.64 26.42
N TYR A 78 58.87 0.28 25.59
CA TYR A 78 60.25 0.74 25.55
C TYR A 78 60.36 2.17 26.05
N LEU A 79 61.47 2.41 26.73
CA LEU A 79 61.89 3.70 27.25
C LEU A 79 63.02 4.23 26.37
N ASN A 80 62.85 5.41 25.79
CA ASN A 80 63.92 6.14 25.14
C ASN A 80 64.33 7.35 25.99
N TYR A 81 65.60 7.42 26.35
CA TYR A 81 66.11 8.35 27.33
C TYR A 81 67.54 8.77 27.04
N THR A 82 67.96 9.89 27.61
CA THR A 82 69.33 10.39 27.50
C THR A 82 69.83 10.84 28.86
N SER A 83 71.15 10.75 29.07
CA SER A 83 71.78 11.49 30.17
C SER A 83 72.12 12.90 29.68
N ASN A 84 71.65 13.90 30.42
CA ASN A 84 72.03 15.30 30.21
C ASN A 84 73.38 15.64 30.88
N ALA A 85 73.98 14.69 31.60
CA ALA A 85 75.28 14.90 32.23
C ALA A 85 76.39 14.97 31.17
N ASN A 86 77.45 15.71 31.48
CA ASN A 86 78.66 15.78 30.65
C ASN A 86 79.45 14.45 30.60
N SER A 87 79.04 13.43 31.35
CA SER A 87 79.67 12.11 31.45
C SER A 87 78.62 11.04 31.69
N SER A 88 78.95 9.78 31.38
CA SER A 88 78.07 8.65 31.72
C SER A 88 77.73 8.61 33.21
N VAL A 89 76.48 8.27 33.50
CA VAL A 89 76.04 7.87 34.84
C VAL A 89 75.95 6.35 34.90
N TYR A 90 76.12 5.79 36.09
CA TYR A 90 76.28 4.36 36.32
C TYR A 90 75.19 3.84 37.25
N TYR A 91 74.88 2.56 37.14
CA TYR A 91 73.95 1.86 38.04
C TYR A 91 72.57 2.53 38.15
N ALA A 92 72.10 3.14 37.06
CA ALA A 92 70.84 3.86 37.03
C ALA A 92 69.66 2.89 37.23
N ARG A 93 68.67 3.32 38.02
CA ARG A 93 67.46 2.57 38.36
C ARG A 93 66.25 3.48 38.25
N LEU A 94 65.19 2.95 37.66
CA LEU A 94 63.91 3.63 37.45
C LEU A 94 62.85 2.99 38.36
N ASN A 95 62.14 3.83 39.11
CA ASN A 95 60.88 3.47 39.75
C ASN A 95 59.75 4.31 39.18
N ALA A 96 58.65 3.68 38.80
CA ALA A 96 57.50 4.33 38.15
C ALA A 96 56.23 3.52 38.38
N ASP A 97 55.07 4.13 38.19
CA ASP A 97 53.80 3.41 38.08
C ASP A 97 53.41 3.34 36.61
N LEU A 98 53.16 2.11 36.15
CA LEU A 98 52.67 1.83 34.81
C LEU A 98 51.18 1.49 34.90
N ASN A 99 50.34 2.30 34.28
CA ASN A 99 48.91 2.07 34.24
C ASN A 99 48.53 1.47 32.89
N ILE A 100 47.86 0.31 32.91
CA ILE A 100 47.35 -0.38 31.72
C ILE A 100 45.87 -0.65 31.95
N GLY A 101 45.00 -0.02 31.16
CA GLY A 101 43.54 -0.23 31.28
C GLY A 101 43.01 0.04 32.70
N GLY A 102 43.57 1.04 33.38
CA GLY A 102 43.22 1.43 34.75
C GLY A 102 43.84 0.56 35.86
N VAL A 103 44.65 -0.46 35.52
CA VAL A 103 45.40 -1.25 36.50
C VAL A 103 46.81 -0.70 36.63
N SER A 104 47.17 -0.26 37.83
CA SER A 104 48.50 0.26 38.15
C SER A 104 49.47 -0.84 38.56
N THR A 105 50.63 -0.89 37.91
CA THR A 105 51.72 -1.83 38.18
C THR A 105 52.98 -1.05 38.54
N PHE A 106 53.52 -1.31 39.74
CA PHE A 106 54.80 -0.74 40.15
C PHE A 106 55.96 -1.32 39.33
N LEU A 107 56.76 -0.45 38.74
CA LEU A 107 57.97 -0.81 38.01
C LEU A 107 59.25 -0.52 38.82
N ASN A 108 60.18 -1.47 38.78
CA ASN A 108 61.53 -1.32 39.32
C ASN A 108 62.55 -1.87 38.33
N VAL A 109 63.14 -0.97 37.53
CA VAL A 109 63.93 -1.35 36.36
C VAL A 109 65.37 -0.89 36.50
N TYR A 110 66.31 -1.83 36.34
CA TYR A 110 67.74 -1.52 36.29
C TYR A 110 68.15 -1.13 34.86
N LEU A 111 68.44 0.16 34.66
CA LEU A 111 68.86 0.73 33.39
C LEU A 111 70.37 0.50 33.14
N GLY A 112 71.17 0.46 34.21
CA GLY A 112 72.61 0.22 34.12
C GLY A 112 73.42 1.49 33.86
N GLN A 113 74.39 1.42 32.95
CA GLN A 113 75.16 2.59 32.53
C GLN A 113 74.36 3.38 31.50
N ILE A 114 74.19 4.68 31.72
CA ILE A 114 73.58 5.60 30.76
C ILE A 114 74.68 6.47 30.18
N VAL A 115 74.87 6.38 28.87
CA VAL A 115 75.86 7.19 28.15
C VAL A 115 75.16 8.46 27.62
N PRO A 116 75.80 9.64 27.61
CA PRO A 116 75.22 10.82 26.98
C PRO A 116 74.87 10.54 25.51
N GLY A 117 73.63 10.82 25.11
CA GLY A 117 73.05 10.43 23.82
C GLY A 117 71.77 9.59 23.98
N SER A 118 71.14 9.20 22.87
CA SER A 118 69.91 8.39 22.92
C SER A 118 70.21 6.95 23.33
N ASN A 119 69.54 6.49 24.38
CA ASN A 119 69.58 5.12 24.88
C ASN A 119 68.16 4.54 24.84
N ILE A 120 68.04 3.26 24.54
CA ILE A 120 66.76 2.54 24.49
C ILE A 120 66.81 1.39 25.49
N LYS A 121 65.74 1.18 26.25
CA LYS A 121 65.62 0.06 27.18
C LYS A 121 64.20 -0.51 27.18
N LEU A 122 64.11 -1.85 27.19
CA LEU A 122 62.86 -2.53 27.47
C LEU A 122 62.42 -2.22 28.92
N LEU A 123 61.23 -1.64 29.07
CA LEU A 123 60.67 -1.22 30.35
C LEU A 123 59.74 -2.27 30.94
N TYR A 124 58.83 -2.79 30.11
CA TYR A 124 57.81 -3.76 30.53
C TYR A 124 57.34 -4.61 29.34
N GLY A 125 56.90 -5.84 29.60
CA GLY A 125 56.35 -6.75 28.59
C GLY A 125 57.03 -8.13 28.57
N PRO A 126 56.48 -9.08 27.78
CA PRO A 126 55.28 -8.90 26.96
C PRO A 126 54.00 -8.82 27.77
N PHE A 127 52.99 -8.11 27.28
CA PHE A 127 51.62 -8.10 27.82
C PHE A 127 50.58 -7.99 26.71
N ASP A 128 49.35 -8.39 27.03
CA ASP A 128 48.20 -8.28 26.15
C ASP A 128 47.67 -6.84 26.18
N TRP A 129 47.73 -6.16 25.04
CA TRP A 129 47.22 -4.80 24.86
C TRP A 129 46.10 -4.80 23.83
N VAL A 130 44.95 -4.21 24.19
CA VAL A 130 43.85 -3.99 23.23
C VAL A 130 44.12 -2.68 22.50
N CYS A 131 44.00 -2.67 21.17
CA CYS A 131 44.47 -1.51 20.43
C CYS A 131 43.76 -0.20 20.81
N GLY A 132 44.58 0.76 21.23
CA GLY A 132 44.20 2.11 21.61
C GLY A 132 43.85 2.30 23.09
N ASP A 133 43.89 1.24 23.91
CA ASP A 133 43.71 1.31 25.36
C ASP A 133 44.58 2.40 25.99
N GLU A 134 44.09 2.99 27.08
CA GLU A 134 44.81 3.97 27.87
C GLU A 134 46.03 3.34 28.53
N LEU A 135 47.16 4.02 28.34
CA LEU A 135 48.49 3.61 28.78
C LEU A 135 49.25 4.87 29.19
N ASP A 136 49.65 4.93 30.45
CA ASP A 136 50.49 6.01 30.96
C ASP A 136 51.58 5.48 31.87
N LEU A 137 52.69 6.23 31.89
CA LEU A 137 53.78 6.06 32.83
C LEU A 137 53.84 7.31 33.71
N SER A 138 53.52 7.13 34.98
CA SER A 138 53.39 8.20 35.98
C SER A 138 54.33 7.97 37.17
N ASP A 139 54.43 8.98 38.04
CA ASP A 139 55.19 8.95 39.31
C ASP A 139 56.60 8.35 39.15
N THR A 140 57.35 8.90 38.21
CA THR A 140 58.65 8.35 37.80
C THR A 140 59.80 9.05 38.53
N ILE A 141 60.64 8.26 39.20
CA ILE A 141 61.95 8.67 39.72
C ILE A 141 63.04 7.81 39.09
N ILE A 142 64.16 8.44 38.78
CA ILE A 142 65.39 7.74 38.44
C ILE A 142 66.49 8.11 39.44
N ALA A 143 67.25 7.11 39.89
CA ALA A 143 68.43 7.31 40.72
C ALA A 143 69.65 6.62 40.12
N TRP A 144 70.83 7.22 40.29
CA TRP A 144 72.06 6.74 39.65
C TRP A 144 73.31 7.02 40.50
N LYS A 145 74.46 6.58 39.99
CA LYS A 145 75.78 6.89 40.53
C LYS A 145 76.61 7.65 39.51
N THR A 146 77.43 8.57 40.01
CA THR A 146 78.33 9.38 39.20
C THR A 146 79.69 8.71 38.95
N SER A 147 79.94 7.53 39.54
CA SER A 147 81.16 6.74 39.38
C SER A 147 80.85 5.26 39.25
N SER A 148 81.60 4.56 38.39
CA SER A 148 81.57 3.11 38.22
C SER A 148 82.17 2.33 39.41
N SER A 149 82.88 3.00 40.32
CA SER A 149 83.49 2.34 41.48
C SER A 149 82.51 2.03 42.62
N ASN A 150 81.32 2.62 42.60
CA ASN A 150 80.41 2.68 43.75
C ASN A 150 79.09 1.96 43.47
N ASN A 151 79.17 0.67 43.12
CA ASN A 151 77.99 -0.15 42.83
C ASN A 151 77.10 -0.31 44.07
N PRO A 152 75.82 0.14 44.04
CA PRO A 152 74.86 -0.06 45.13
C PRO A 152 74.49 -1.55 45.36
N GLY A 153 74.73 -2.41 44.38
CA GLY A 153 74.35 -3.82 44.40
C GLY A 153 72.85 -4.06 44.19
N GLU A 154 72.42 -5.30 44.38
CA GLU A 154 71.02 -5.72 44.27
C GLU A 154 70.19 -5.34 45.52
N ASN A 155 70.83 -5.22 46.68
CA ASN A 155 70.22 -4.89 47.98
C ASN A 155 70.37 -3.40 48.35
N TYR A 156 70.23 -2.51 47.37
CA TYR A 156 70.32 -1.08 47.62
C TYR A 156 69.24 -0.59 48.60
N GLN A 157 69.50 0.52 49.28
CA GLN A 157 68.63 1.17 50.25
C GLN A 157 68.46 2.66 49.88
N CYS A 158 67.53 3.38 50.52
CA CYS A 158 67.36 4.82 50.27
C CYS A 158 68.66 5.62 50.40
N ASN A 159 69.46 5.33 51.44
CA ASN A 159 70.76 5.98 51.65
C ASN A 159 71.86 5.56 50.65
N SER A 160 71.56 4.60 49.76
CA SER A 160 72.47 4.22 48.68
C SER A 160 72.50 5.26 47.58
N PHE A 161 71.57 6.23 47.55
CA PHE A 161 71.57 7.37 46.63
C PHE A 161 71.49 8.69 47.43
N SER A 162 71.75 9.82 46.77
CA SER A 162 71.65 11.15 47.37
C SER A 162 70.74 12.05 46.53
N ASN A 163 70.33 13.18 47.09
CA ASN A 163 69.49 14.18 46.41
C ASN A 163 70.10 14.71 45.09
N ALA A 164 71.44 14.70 44.96
CA ALA A 164 72.12 15.09 43.72
C ALA A 164 72.26 13.92 42.70
N GLN A 165 71.78 12.74 43.06
CA GLN A 165 71.90 11.48 42.33
C GLN A 165 70.53 10.91 41.92
N CYS A 166 69.52 11.77 41.87
CA CYS A 166 68.19 11.41 41.41
C CYS A 166 67.53 12.55 40.63
N ASP A 167 66.50 12.21 39.87
CA ASP A 167 65.68 13.11 39.08
C ASP A 167 64.23 12.60 39.08
N TYR A 168 63.27 13.53 39.11
CA TYR A 168 61.85 13.23 38.94
C TYR A 168 61.46 13.62 37.51
N THR A 169 60.72 12.75 36.83
CA THR A 169 60.13 13.09 35.54
C THR A 169 58.63 13.21 35.68
N ASN A 170 58.04 14.14 34.91
CA ASN A 170 56.60 14.27 34.82
C ASN A 170 55.98 13.01 34.21
N GLU A 171 54.67 12.88 34.39
CA GLU A 171 53.84 11.90 33.69
C GLU A 171 54.01 12.01 32.16
N ILE A 172 54.17 10.85 31.51
CA ILE A 172 54.25 10.75 30.05
C ILE A 172 53.26 9.70 29.58
N THR A 173 52.39 10.11 28.66
CA THR A 173 51.49 9.21 27.94
C THR A 173 52.30 8.33 27.01
N ILE A 174 52.02 7.03 27.01
CA ILE A 174 52.69 6.09 26.11
C ILE A 174 52.13 6.32 24.70
N SER A 175 53.02 6.57 23.73
CA SER A 175 52.66 6.76 22.33
C SER A 175 51.92 5.53 21.82
N LYS A 176 50.61 5.67 21.63
CA LYS A 176 49.69 4.62 21.19
C LYS A 176 49.30 4.81 19.72
N PRO A 177 49.42 3.77 18.88
CA PRO A 177 49.00 3.81 17.48
C PRO A 177 47.57 4.33 17.32
N LEU A 178 47.35 5.19 16.31
CA LEU A 178 46.02 5.67 15.95
C LEU A 178 45.24 4.52 15.28
N ALA A 179 44.13 4.11 15.87
CA ALA A 179 43.21 3.09 15.39
C ALA A 179 41.89 3.74 14.93
N VAL A 180 41.40 3.33 13.77
CA VAL A 180 40.22 3.95 13.13
C VAL A 180 39.29 2.86 12.64
N GLN A 181 38.00 3.01 12.91
CA GLN A 181 36.92 2.20 12.37
C GLN A 181 35.68 3.06 12.14
N PHE A 182 34.69 2.48 11.48
CA PHE A 182 33.34 3.02 11.51
C PHE A 182 32.32 1.89 11.42
N THR A 183 31.11 2.20 11.89
CA THR A 183 29.90 1.43 11.60
C THR A 183 28.96 2.27 10.75
N TYR A 184 27.96 1.64 10.13
CA TYR A 184 26.98 2.36 9.34
C TYR A 184 25.60 1.71 9.41
N THR A 185 24.57 2.51 9.13
CA THR A 185 23.21 2.04 8.83
C THR A 185 22.84 2.51 7.43
N ALA A 186 22.23 1.63 6.63
CA ALA A 186 21.85 1.93 5.25
C ALA A 186 20.33 1.78 5.05
N CYS A 187 19.76 2.68 4.24
CA CYS A 187 18.34 2.72 3.89
C CYS A 187 18.20 2.89 2.38
N THR A 188 17.57 1.91 1.72
CA THR A 188 17.37 1.92 0.26
C THR A 188 15.91 2.21 -0.08
N VAL A 189 15.67 3.31 -0.78
CA VAL A 189 14.36 3.74 -1.28
C VAL A 189 14.48 4.05 -2.77
N GLY A 190 13.75 3.31 -3.61
CA GLY A 190 13.94 3.38 -5.06
C GLY A 190 15.36 2.99 -5.47
N SER A 191 16.04 3.85 -6.22
CA SER A 191 17.42 3.66 -6.67
C SER A 191 18.48 4.32 -5.77
N GLU A 192 18.08 4.91 -4.64
CA GLU A 192 18.98 5.64 -3.75
C GLU A 192 19.16 4.89 -2.43
N THR A 193 20.42 4.77 -1.99
CA THR A 193 20.77 4.20 -0.69
C THR A 193 21.40 5.27 0.19
N THR A 194 20.64 5.73 1.19
CA THR A 194 21.13 6.67 2.22
C THR A 194 21.88 5.91 3.30
N VAL A 195 23.12 6.32 3.59
CA VAL A 195 24.00 5.69 4.58
C VAL A 195 24.40 6.70 5.65
N ASN A 196 24.15 6.36 6.91
CA ASN A 196 24.59 7.13 8.07
C ASN A 196 25.82 6.45 8.68
N PHE A 197 26.94 7.16 8.74
CA PHE A 197 28.19 6.64 9.27
C PHE A 197 28.41 7.08 10.72
N THR A 198 28.94 6.18 11.53
CA THR A 198 29.41 6.46 12.89
C THR A 198 30.88 6.07 12.99
N SER A 199 31.76 7.06 13.03
CA SER A 199 33.19 6.83 13.21
C SER A 199 33.51 6.43 14.64
N THR A 200 34.56 5.64 14.80
CA THR A 200 35.14 5.28 16.09
C THR A 200 36.64 5.38 15.95
N THR A 201 37.24 6.20 16.81
CA THR A 201 38.69 6.44 16.84
C THR A 201 39.20 6.06 18.23
N ASN A 202 40.30 5.33 18.28
CA ASN A 202 41.00 5.03 19.51
C ASN A 202 42.51 5.25 19.30
N GLY A 203 43.25 5.62 20.34
CA GLY A 203 44.67 5.93 20.17
C GLY A 203 44.98 7.34 19.63
N GLY A 204 46.26 7.64 19.36
CA GLY A 204 46.71 8.97 18.93
C GLY A 204 46.43 10.09 19.93
N LYS A 205 46.61 11.35 19.48
CA LYS A 205 46.46 12.55 20.32
C LYS A 205 45.41 13.53 19.77
N GLU A 206 44.46 13.88 20.62
CA GLU A 206 43.42 14.87 20.28
C GLU A 206 44.01 16.29 20.07
N PRO A 207 43.35 17.14 19.24
CA PRO A 207 42.12 16.88 18.47
C PRO A 207 42.35 16.08 17.18
N TYR A 208 41.32 15.34 16.76
CA TYR A 208 41.31 14.59 15.50
C TYR A 208 40.68 15.38 14.34
N THR A 209 41.12 15.08 13.13
CA THR A 209 40.51 15.52 11.86
C THR A 209 40.05 14.30 11.06
N TYR A 210 38.94 14.43 10.34
CA TYR A 210 38.29 13.36 9.60
C TYR A 210 38.29 13.68 8.11
N ALA A 211 38.51 12.66 7.29
CA ALA A 211 38.47 12.73 5.83
C ALA A 211 37.79 11.48 5.29
N TRP A 212 36.57 11.64 4.79
CA TRP A 212 35.78 10.58 4.17
C TRP A 212 35.93 10.63 2.65
N ASP A 213 36.17 9.46 2.05
CA ASP A 213 36.17 9.21 0.61
C ASP A 213 35.13 8.10 0.36
N PHE A 214 33.95 8.49 -0.11
CA PHE A 214 32.79 7.60 -0.26
C PHE A 214 32.86 6.76 -1.53
N ASP A 215 33.69 7.11 -2.51
CA ASP A 215 33.89 6.30 -3.72
C ASP A 215 35.21 5.52 -3.68
N ASN A 216 36.05 5.78 -2.67
CA ASN A 216 37.41 5.28 -2.54
C ASN A 216 38.22 5.51 -3.82
N ASP A 217 38.01 6.67 -4.46
CA ASP A 217 38.61 7.03 -5.75
C ASP A 217 40.01 7.65 -5.59
N GLY A 218 40.43 7.92 -4.36
CA GLY A 218 41.71 8.56 -4.04
C GLY A 218 41.73 10.06 -4.28
N GLY A 219 40.56 10.67 -4.49
CA GLY A 219 40.34 12.10 -4.63
C GLY A 219 40.43 12.86 -3.29
N PRO A 220 40.07 14.16 -3.30
CA PRO A 220 39.90 14.91 -2.06
C PRO A 220 38.74 14.32 -1.24
N ALA A 221 38.76 14.57 0.07
CA ALA A 221 37.68 14.10 0.95
C ALA A 221 36.32 14.69 0.55
N ASP A 222 35.31 13.83 0.44
CA ASP A 222 33.91 14.19 0.24
C ASP A 222 33.28 14.80 1.49
N SER A 223 33.74 14.40 2.67
CA SER A 223 33.29 14.96 3.94
C SER A 223 34.41 15.02 4.99
N THR A 224 34.33 16.04 5.84
CA THR A 224 35.22 16.22 7.00
C THR A 224 34.49 16.15 8.33
N LEU A 225 33.20 15.84 8.31
CA LEU A 225 32.41 15.60 9.51
C LEU A 225 32.81 14.26 10.15
N PRO A 226 32.78 14.13 11.48
CA PRO A 226 33.08 12.84 12.14
C PRO A 226 32.07 11.75 11.80
N ASN A 227 30.77 12.09 11.72
CA ASN A 227 29.66 11.16 11.48
C ASN A 227 28.78 11.68 10.34
N PRO A 228 29.22 11.58 9.08
CA PRO A 228 28.47 12.10 7.93
C PRO A 228 27.33 11.17 7.52
N THR A 229 26.42 11.72 6.71
CA THR A 229 25.44 10.99 5.92
C THR A 229 25.79 11.14 4.44
N HIS A 230 25.67 10.06 3.66
CA HIS A 230 25.90 10.07 2.22
C HIS A 230 24.80 9.28 1.50
N VAL A 231 24.51 9.64 0.24
CA VAL A 231 23.51 8.97 -0.60
C VAL A 231 24.19 8.37 -1.82
N TYR A 232 24.18 7.06 -1.92
CA TYR A 232 24.66 6.34 -3.08
C TYR A 232 23.56 6.15 -4.12
N THR A 233 23.94 6.25 -5.40
CA THR A 233 23.03 6.05 -6.55
C THR A 233 23.46 4.90 -7.46
N THR A 234 24.58 4.24 -7.14
CA THR A 234 25.19 3.13 -7.87
C THR A 234 25.26 1.87 -7.00
N GLN A 235 25.71 0.75 -7.55
CA GLN A 235 25.94 -0.49 -6.79
C GLN A 235 27.44 -0.70 -6.51
N ASN A 236 27.76 -1.60 -5.55
CA ASN A 236 29.12 -1.94 -5.13
C ASN A 236 29.90 -0.77 -4.51
N ASN A 237 29.19 0.05 -3.73
CA ASN A 237 29.78 1.23 -3.11
C ASN A 237 30.77 0.85 -1.99
N THR A 238 31.76 1.70 -1.76
CA THR A 238 32.73 1.57 -0.67
C THR A 238 32.67 2.77 0.24
N ALA A 239 33.36 2.79 1.37
CA ALA A 239 33.65 4.04 2.07
C ALA A 239 35.01 3.90 2.75
N LYS A 240 35.82 4.94 2.65
CA LYS A 240 37.11 5.04 3.33
C LYS A 240 37.09 6.24 4.27
N LEU A 241 37.33 5.97 5.54
CA LEU A 241 37.60 6.99 6.54
C LEU A 241 39.10 7.08 6.78
N THR A 242 39.67 8.28 6.68
CA THR A 242 41.01 8.60 7.15
C THR A 242 40.90 9.57 8.31
N VAL A 243 41.54 9.25 9.44
CA VAL A 243 41.62 10.14 10.61
C VAL A 243 43.07 10.56 10.79
N THR A 244 43.29 11.84 11.05
CA THR A 244 44.61 12.39 11.39
C THR A 244 44.55 13.08 12.75
N ASP A 245 45.51 12.79 13.60
CA ASP A 245 45.61 13.34 14.95
C ASP A 245 46.43 14.65 15.01
N PHE A 246 46.60 15.23 16.21
CA PHE A 246 47.31 16.49 16.41
C PHE A 246 48.79 16.46 16.00
N GLU A 247 49.42 15.29 16.02
CA GLU A 247 50.84 15.11 15.69
C GLU A 247 51.06 14.72 14.21
N ASN A 248 49.99 14.81 13.40
CA ASN A 248 49.93 14.44 11.98
C ASN A 248 50.12 12.93 11.74
N MET A 249 49.82 12.09 12.73
CA MET A 249 49.70 10.66 12.52
C MET A 249 48.34 10.37 11.89
N SER A 250 48.33 9.64 10.78
CA SER A 250 47.11 9.23 10.10
C SER A 250 46.97 7.72 9.98
N ASN A 251 45.73 7.24 10.02
CA ASN A 251 45.35 5.87 9.71
C ASN A 251 44.01 5.88 8.97
N SER A 252 43.74 4.82 8.20
CA SER A 252 42.53 4.71 7.38
C SER A 252 41.86 3.35 7.51
N TYR A 253 40.53 3.35 7.44
CA TYR A 253 39.69 2.17 7.44
C TYR A 253 38.75 2.20 6.24
N THR A 254 38.65 1.07 5.52
CA THR A 254 37.84 0.96 4.31
C THR A 254 36.89 -0.23 4.42
N VAL A 255 35.61 -0.01 4.09
CA VAL A 255 34.56 -1.03 4.11
C VAL A 255 33.79 -1.01 2.79
N LEU A 256 33.36 -2.18 2.32
CA LEU A 256 32.37 -2.32 1.26
C LEU A 256 30.97 -2.11 1.85
N ILE A 257 30.19 -1.19 1.29
CA ILE A 257 28.84 -0.90 1.75
C ILE A 257 27.89 -1.96 1.19
N VAL A 258 27.41 -2.82 2.07
CA VAL A 258 26.34 -3.77 1.75
C VAL A 258 25.00 -3.05 1.89
N GLU A 259 24.31 -2.91 0.76
CA GLU A 259 23.01 -2.25 0.68
C GLU A 259 21.88 -3.25 1.00
N PRO A 260 20.88 -2.86 1.81
CA PRO A 260 19.72 -3.70 2.03
C PRO A 260 18.88 -3.79 0.74
N THR A 261 18.07 -4.85 0.64
CA THR A 261 17.00 -4.89 -0.37
C THR A 261 16.06 -3.68 -0.19
N GLU A 262 15.56 -3.10 -1.28
CA GLU A 262 14.67 -1.92 -1.23
C GLU A 262 13.46 -2.16 -0.32
N LEU A 263 13.12 -1.19 0.54
CA LEU A 263 11.87 -1.23 1.29
C LEU A 263 10.69 -1.02 0.33
N MET A 264 9.86 -2.04 0.17
CA MET A 264 8.71 -2.06 -0.74
C MET A 264 7.41 -2.23 0.04
N LEU A 265 6.43 -1.40 -0.32
CA LEU A 265 5.09 -1.38 0.26
C LEU A 265 4.06 -1.63 -0.84
N SER A 266 3.11 -2.51 -0.57
CA SER A 266 1.91 -2.68 -1.37
C SER A 266 0.71 -2.90 -0.45
N GLU A 267 -0.49 -2.69 -0.96
CA GLU A 267 -1.71 -2.84 -0.20
C GLU A 267 -2.78 -3.56 -1.01
N SER A 268 -3.76 -4.10 -0.29
CA SER A 268 -5.05 -4.47 -0.83
C SER A 268 -6.13 -4.11 0.17
N HIS A 269 -7.27 -3.61 -0.30
CA HIS A 269 -8.40 -3.25 0.54
C HIS A 269 -9.72 -3.80 -0.01
N THR A 270 -10.74 -3.82 0.84
CA THR A 270 -12.12 -4.14 0.44
C THR A 270 -12.88 -2.87 0.05
N SER A 271 -13.76 -2.90 -0.94
CA SER A 271 -14.61 -1.75 -1.24
C SER A 271 -15.60 -1.49 -0.09
N VAL A 272 -15.96 -0.22 0.13
CA VAL A 272 -17.04 0.14 1.06
C VAL A 272 -18.36 -0.26 0.43
N GLY A 273 -19.23 -0.90 1.22
CA GLY A 273 -20.55 -1.33 0.76
C GLY A 273 -21.50 -0.15 0.49
N CYS A 274 -22.59 -0.46 -0.21
CA CYS A 274 -23.58 0.45 -0.76
C CYS A 274 -24.20 1.51 0.17
N SER A 275 -24.25 1.30 1.49
CA SER A 275 -24.94 2.22 2.42
C SER A 275 -24.02 3.16 3.19
N GLY A 276 -22.77 3.29 2.73
CA GLY A 276 -21.68 3.69 3.60
C GLY A 276 -21.38 2.58 4.62
N GLY A 277 -20.14 2.55 5.10
CA GLY A 277 -19.71 1.48 5.97
C GLY A 277 -18.22 1.55 6.23
N THR A 278 -17.65 0.41 6.57
CA THR A 278 -16.23 0.29 6.83
C THR A 278 -15.56 -0.68 5.87
N SER A 279 -14.28 -0.42 5.62
CA SER A 279 -13.36 -1.22 4.83
C SER A 279 -12.24 -1.78 5.74
N SER A 280 -11.41 -2.63 5.17
CA SER A 280 -10.13 -3.04 5.76
C SER A 280 -9.02 -2.81 4.75
N ILE A 281 -7.86 -2.34 5.23
CA ILE A 281 -6.63 -2.18 4.45
C ILE A 281 -5.63 -3.21 4.96
N THR A 282 -5.22 -4.12 4.08
CA THR A 282 -4.17 -5.12 4.36
C THR A 282 -2.88 -4.68 3.71
N LEU A 283 -1.84 -4.47 4.52
CA LEU A 283 -0.54 -4.02 4.04
C LEU A 283 0.39 -5.22 3.77
N THR A 284 1.23 -5.12 2.75
CA THR A 284 2.34 -6.05 2.54
C THR A 284 3.64 -5.25 2.52
N VAL A 285 4.60 -5.69 3.33
CA VAL A 285 5.92 -5.08 3.45
C VAL A 285 6.96 -6.12 3.06
N SER A 286 7.91 -5.72 2.21
CA SER A 286 9.05 -6.55 1.82
C SER A 286 10.32 -5.71 1.70
N GLY A 287 11.48 -6.34 1.85
CA GLY A 287 12.78 -5.66 1.83
C GLY A 287 13.04 -4.78 3.06
N GLY A 288 14.03 -3.89 3.00
CA GLY A 288 14.57 -3.22 4.19
C GLY A 288 15.13 -4.20 5.25
N THR A 289 15.28 -3.72 6.48
CA THR A 289 15.77 -4.51 7.61
C THR A 289 14.60 -4.96 8.51
N PRO A 290 14.41 -6.27 8.76
CA PRO A 290 13.27 -6.76 9.55
C PRO A 290 13.15 -6.14 10.95
N GLY A 291 11.92 -5.83 11.35
CA GLY A 291 11.61 -5.13 12.61
C GLY A 291 10.77 -3.88 12.38
N TYR A 292 9.79 -3.97 11.48
CA TYR A 292 9.02 -2.82 11.01
C TYR A 292 8.08 -2.26 12.07
N THR A 293 7.93 -0.95 12.05
CA THR A 293 6.96 -0.17 12.81
C THR A 293 6.05 0.58 11.84
N TYR A 294 4.81 0.82 12.25
CA TYR A 294 3.77 1.41 11.42
C TYR A 294 3.25 2.66 12.11
N LEU A 295 3.00 3.72 11.35
CA LEU A 295 2.30 4.90 11.81
C LEU A 295 1.35 5.38 10.71
N TRP A 296 0.06 5.20 10.95
CA TRP A 296 -0.99 5.71 10.08
C TRP A 296 -1.29 7.17 10.42
N ASN A 297 -1.81 7.93 9.45
CA ASN A 297 -2.35 9.27 9.67
C ASN A 297 -3.53 9.30 10.68
N THR A 298 -4.14 8.15 10.94
CA THR A 298 -5.14 7.94 12.01
C THR A 298 -4.52 7.79 13.42
N GLY A 299 -3.20 7.67 13.51
CA GLY A 299 -2.46 7.40 14.74
C GLY A 299 -2.32 5.91 15.09
N ALA A 300 -2.91 5.01 14.30
CA ALA A 300 -2.76 3.57 14.50
C ALA A 300 -1.32 3.10 14.24
N THR A 301 -0.90 2.06 14.96
CA THR A 301 0.45 1.47 14.86
C THR A 301 0.43 -0.01 14.45
N THR A 302 -0.74 -0.51 14.06
CA THR A 302 -0.91 -1.86 13.51
C THR A 302 -0.50 -1.90 12.05
N LYS A 303 -0.06 -3.08 11.61
CA LYS A 303 0.28 -3.33 10.20
C LYS A 303 -0.93 -3.10 9.29
N ASP A 304 -2.06 -3.70 9.66
CA ASP A 304 -3.31 -3.64 8.91
C ASP A 304 -4.30 -2.71 9.63
N LEU A 305 -5.21 -2.10 8.87
CA LEU A 305 -6.35 -1.36 9.40
C LEU A 305 -7.64 -2.13 9.13
N ALA A 306 -8.51 -2.17 10.12
CA ALA A 306 -9.86 -2.72 10.01
C ALA A 306 -10.87 -1.66 10.39
N ASP A 307 -12.10 -1.85 9.91
CA ASP A 307 -13.24 -0.99 10.21
C ASP A 307 -13.03 0.50 9.89
N VAL A 308 -12.39 0.79 8.75
CA VAL A 308 -12.07 2.16 8.34
C VAL A 308 -13.13 2.76 7.39
N PRO A 309 -13.66 3.97 7.64
CA PRO A 309 -14.61 4.61 6.73
C PRO A 309 -13.94 5.09 5.42
N PRO A 310 -14.72 5.52 4.42
CA PRO A 310 -14.20 6.23 3.25
C PRO A 310 -13.26 7.38 3.63
N GLY A 311 -12.20 7.57 2.85
CA GLY A 311 -11.21 8.61 3.07
C GLY A 311 -9.80 8.23 2.65
N ASP A 312 -8.88 9.17 2.85
CA ASP A 312 -7.46 9.01 2.52
C ASP A 312 -6.65 8.53 3.72
N TYR A 313 -5.92 7.43 3.51
CA TYR A 313 -5.05 6.81 4.48
C TYR A 313 -3.60 6.91 4.00
N ASN A 314 -2.72 7.31 4.90
CA ASN A 314 -1.28 7.33 4.65
C ASN A 314 -0.60 6.57 5.78
N VAL A 315 0.18 5.55 5.43
CA VAL A 315 1.02 4.82 6.37
C VAL A 315 2.47 5.15 6.14
N THR A 316 3.17 5.49 7.22
CA THR A 316 4.64 5.50 7.25
C THR A 316 5.11 4.20 7.88
N VAL A 317 5.86 3.41 7.11
CA VAL A 317 6.48 2.18 7.58
C VAL A 317 7.97 2.45 7.80
N THR A 318 8.46 2.17 9.01
CA THR A 318 9.86 2.37 9.38
C THR A 318 10.48 1.04 9.80
N ASP A 319 11.63 0.70 9.23
CA ASP A 319 12.37 -0.53 9.53
C ASP A 319 13.25 -0.41 10.80
N SER A 320 13.99 -1.47 11.18
CA SER A 320 14.80 -1.45 12.41
C SER A 320 16.02 -0.53 12.36
N TYR A 321 16.42 -0.05 11.18
CA TYR A 321 17.51 0.90 10.96
C TYR A 321 17.01 2.29 10.58
N ASN A 322 15.75 2.59 10.92
CA ASN A 322 15.08 3.86 10.68
C ASN A 322 14.88 4.22 9.20
N CYS A 323 14.91 3.23 8.29
CA CYS A 323 14.52 3.44 6.91
C CYS A 323 13.00 3.57 6.81
N SER A 324 12.50 4.68 6.27
CA SER A 324 11.06 4.95 6.20
C SER A 324 10.55 5.09 4.77
N LYS A 325 9.40 4.48 4.48
CA LYS A 325 8.65 4.67 3.22
C LYS A 325 7.18 4.94 3.51
N GLN A 326 6.55 5.75 2.67
CA GLN A 326 5.13 6.06 2.77
C GLN A 326 4.34 5.36 1.67
N LEU A 327 3.11 4.96 2.00
CA LEU A 327 2.13 4.46 1.03
C LEU A 327 0.79 5.18 1.27
N PHE A 328 0.22 5.68 0.17
CA PHE A 328 -1.07 6.35 0.14
C PHE A 328 -2.14 5.40 -0.39
N VAL A 329 -3.30 5.38 0.27
CA VAL A 329 -4.46 4.55 -0.08
C VAL A 329 -5.71 5.42 0.03
N THR A 330 -6.55 5.43 -1.00
CA THR A 330 -7.85 6.11 -0.99
C THR A 330 -8.94 5.05 -0.93
N ILE A 331 -9.80 5.14 0.08
CA ILE A 331 -11.01 4.34 0.19
C ILE A 331 -12.18 5.19 -0.30
N GLU A 332 -12.70 4.83 -1.47
CA GLU A 332 -13.85 5.49 -2.08
C GLU A 332 -15.12 5.32 -1.23
N ASP A 333 -16.04 6.28 -1.32
CA ASP A 333 -17.35 6.18 -0.70
C ASP A 333 -18.22 5.11 -1.38
N GLY A 334 -19.25 4.62 -0.66
CA GLY A 334 -20.25 3.74 -1.25
C GLY A 334 -21.06 4.45 -2.34
N ASP A 335 -21.66 3.68 -3.26
CA ASP A 335 -22.46 4.24 -4.35
C ASP A 335 -23.81 4.81 -3.86
N THR A 336 -23.98 6.12 -4.00
CA THR A 336 -25.22 6.84 -3.67
C THR A 336 -25.93 7.38 -4.92
N VAL A 337 -25.47 7.02 -6.11
CA VAL A 337 -26.05 7.52 -7.36
C VAL A 337 -27.28 6.70 -7.69
N ILE A 338 -28.42 7.37 -7.93
CA ILE A 338 -29.64 6.68 -8.32
C ILE A 338 -29.55 6.19 -9.78
N PRO A 339 -30.12 5.03 -10.12
CA PRO A 339 -30.23 4.57 -11.50
C PRO A 339 -31.19 5.46 -12.30
N VAL A 340 -31.00 5.52 -13.62
CA VAL A 340 -31.81 6.29 -14.55
C VAL A 340 -32.51 5.36 -15.54
N ILE A 341 -33.83 5.47 -15.65
CA ILE A 341 -34.63 4.77 -16.65
C ILE A 341 -34.46 5.47 -18.00
N ASP A 342 -34.20 4.72 -19.05
CA ASP A 342 -34.04 5.25 -20.41
C ASP A 342 -35.34 5.89 -20.91
N PRO A 343 -35.27 6.85 -21.87
CA PRO A 343 -36.47 7.47 -22.42
C PRO A 343 -37.46 6.43 -22.95
N LEU A 344 -38.68 6.48 -22.43
CA LEU A 344 -39.78 5.64 -22.89
C LEU A 344 -40.38 6.19 -24.19
N PRO A 345 -41.05 5.37 -25.01
CA PRO A 345 -41.78 5.86 -26.16
C PRO A 345 -42.89 6.83 -25.74
N ASP A 346 -43.23 7.77 -26.63
CA ASP A 346 -44.32 8.72 -26.42
C ASP A 346 -45.67 8.00 -26.23
N PRO A 347 -46.67 8.64 -25.59
CA PRO A 347 -48.01 8.10 -25.49
C PRO A 347 -48.60 7.75 -26.85
N SER A 348 -49.35 6.65 -26.94
CA SER A 348 -49.94 6.17 -28.20
C SER A 348 -51.41 5.84 -28.06
N THR A 349 -52.11 5.81 -29.19
CA THR A 349 -53.52 5.41 -29.28
C THR A 349 -53.65 4.21 -30.21
N ILE A 350 -54.41 3.20 -29.79
CA ILE A 350 -54.75 2.01 -30.57
C ILE A 350 -56.27 1.89 -30.68
N ASN A 351 -56.75 1.21 -31.72
CA ASN A 351 -58.17 0.96 -31.89
C ASN A 351 -58.54 -0.39 -31.26
N CYS A 352 -59.66 -0.45 -30.56
CA CYS A 352 -60.21 -1.73 -30.15
C CYS A 352 -60.48 -2.64 -31.38
N PRO A 353 -60.41 -3.98 -31.22
CA PRO A 353 -60.21 -4.73 -29.98
C PRO A 353 -58.72 -4.95 -29.61
N GLU A 354 -57.79 -4.17 -30.18
CA GLU A 354 -56.38 -4.30 -29.82
C GLU A 354 -56.14 -4.03 -28.32
N SER A 355 -55.23 -4.80 -27.73
CA SER A 355 -54.88 -4.68 -26.30
C SER A 355 -53.54 -3.94 -26.15
N PRO A 356 -53.41 -3.04 -25.15
CA PRO A 356 -52.16 -2.33 -24.89
C PRO A 356 -50.98 -3.28 -24.67
N SER A 357 -49.91 -3.08 -25.43
CA SER A 357 -48.65 -3.83 -25.30
C SER A 357 -47.51 -2.85 -25.04
N PHE A 358 -46.89 -2.96 -23.87
CA PHE A 358 -45.74 -2.12 -23.48
C PHE A 358 -44.43 -2.84 -23.77
N GLU A 359 -43.48 -2.13 -24.35
CA GLU A 359 -42.11 -2.61 -24.43
C GLU A 359 -41.46 -2.61 -23.03
N GLN A 360 -40.52 -3.54 -22.82
CA GLN A 360 -39.79 -3.61 -21.55
C GLN A 360 -38.85 -2.40 -21.45
N ALA A 361 -39.06 -1.55 -20.44
CA ALA A 361 -38.14 -0.45 -20.16
C ALA A 361 -36.74 -0.97 -19.81
N THR A 362 -35.73 -0.14 -20.07
CA THR A 362 -34.34 -0.36 -19.67
C THR A 362 -33.89 0.75 -18.74
N ALA A 363 -32.87 0.47 -17.92
CA ALA A 363 -32.28 1.43 -17.02
C ALA A 363 -30.76 1.29 -17.04
N THR A 364 -30.08 2.41 -16.81
CA THR A 364 -28.63 2.49 -16.71
C THR A 364 -28.23 3.11 -15.38
N ASP A 365 -27.05 2.72 -14.91
CA ASP A 365 -26.43 3.28 -13.72
C ASP A 365 -24.93 3.43 -14.01
N ASN A 366 -24.41 4.63 -13.76
CA ASN A 366 -23.02 4.96 -14.08
C ASN A 366 -22.04 4.48 -13.01
N SER A 367 -22.53 4.15 -11.81
CA SER A 367 -21.70 3.78 -10.65
C SER A 367 -21.92 2.34 -10.20
N GLY A 368 -22.92 1.65 -10.74
CA GLY A 368 -23.27 0.29 -10.37
C GLY A 368 -23.96 -0.52 -11.48
N SER A 369 -24.78 -1.49 -11.05
CA SER A 369 -25.54 -2.37 -11.93
C SER A 369 -26.98 -2.41 -11.47
N ILE A 370 -27.93 -2.48 -12.41
CA ILE A 370 -29.36 -2.56 -12.10
C ILE A 370 -29.66 -3.91 -11.43
N SER A 371 -30.18 -3.88 -10.21
CA SER A 371 -30.59 -5.07 -9.47
C SER A 371 -32.01 -5.50 -9.80
N SER A 372 -32.91 -4.53 -10.00
CA SER A 372 -34.31 -4.80 -10.29
C SER A 372 -34.96 -3.66 -11.07
N LEU A 373 -35.96 -4.02 -11.86
CA LEU A 373 -36.83 -3.09 -12.58
C LEU A 373 -38.26 -3.60 -12.44
N THR A 374 -39.13 -2.79 -11.83
CA THR A 374 -40.51 -3.15 -11.52
C THR A 374 -41.47 -2.17 -12.14
N TYR A 375 -42.74 -2.58 -12.31
CA TYR A 375 -43.77 -1.71 -12.85
C TYR A 375 -45.12 -1.90 -12.17
N THR A 376 -45.98 -0.89 -12.31
CA THR A 376 -47.39 -0.89 -11.87
C THR A 376 -48.27 -0.33 -12.97
N ASP A 377 -49.46 -0.92 -13.14
CA ASP A 377 -50.43 -0.53 -14.17
C ASP A 377 -51.67 0.09 -13.52
N GLU A 378 -52.11 1.21 -14.08
CA GLU A 378 -53.37 1.87 -13.74
C GLU A 378 -54.25 1.99 -14.98
N THR A 379 -55.49 1.50 -14.90
CA THR A 379 -56.46 1.57 -15.99
C THR A 379 -57.52 2.62 -15.70
N THR A 380 -57.68 3.56 -16.62
CA THR A 380 -58.71 4.61 -16.55
C THR A 380 -59.78 4.36 -17.61
N PRO A 381 -61.08 4.26 -17.24
CA PRO A 381 -62.16 4.13 -18.21
C PRO A 381 -62.21 5.31 -19.19
N GLY A 382 -62.48 5.01 -20.47
CA GLY A 382 -62.63 6.00 -21.53
C GLY A 382 -64.02 6.63 -21.57
N SER A 383 -64.27 7.43 -22.62
CA SER A 383 -65.51 8.22 -22.77
C SER A 383 -66.71 7.40 -23.25
N CYS A 384 -66.48 6.26 -23.88
CA CYS A 384 -67.53 5.33 -24.29
C CYS A 384 -67.21 3.90 -23.81
N PRO A 385 -68.19 2.99 -23.71
CA PRO A 385 -67.96 1.61 -23.31
C PRO A 385 -66.89 0.95 -24.20
N GLY A 386 -66.11 0.01 -23.67
CA GLY A 386 -65.02 -0.64 -24.44
C GLY A 386 -63.74 0.18 -24.60
N THR A 387 -63.78 1.51 -24.44
CA THR A 387 -62.60 2.40 -24.47
C THR A 387 -61.99 2.62 -23.08
N TYR A 388 -60.67 2.72 -23.01
CA TYR A 388 -59.92 2.92 -21.76
C TYR A 388 -58.47 3.34 -22.06
N SER A 389 -57.75 3.85 -21.07
CA SER A 389 -56.30 4.03 -21.14
C SER A 389 -55.60 3.22 -20.06
N VAL A 390 -54.39 2.74 -20.37
CA VAL A 390 -53.51 2.08 -19.40
C VAL A 390 -52.25 2.93 -19.26
N THR A 391 -51.94 3.33 -18.03
CA THR A 391 -50.68 3.99 -17.68
C THR A 391 -49.81 3.01 -16.91
N ARG A 392 -48.64 2.67 -17.46
CA ARG A 392 -47.63 1.85 -16.79
C ARG A 392 -46.54 2.75 -16.22
N THR A 393 -46.18 2.55 -14.95
CA THR A 393 -45.13 3.31 -14.25
C THR A 393 -44.02 2.38 -13.79
N TRP A 394 -42.77 2.68 -14.16
CA TRP A 394 -41.59 1.90 -13.83
C TRP A 394 -40.75 2.53 -12.71
N ILE A 395 -40.13 1.69 -11.89
CA ILE A 395 -39.13 2.05 -10.89
C ILE A 395 -37.96 1.07 -10.99
N ALA A 396 -36.74 1.60 -11.13
CA ALA A 396 -35.51 0.82 -11.14
C ALA A 396 -34.81 0.91 -9.78
N LYS A 397 -34.12 -0.17 -9.40
CA LYS A 397 -33.15 -0.18 -8.29
C LYS A 397 -31.80 -0.69 -8.78
N ASP A 398 -30.74 -0.13 -8.24
CA ASP A 398 -29.38 -0.63 -8.44
C ASP A 398 -29.02 -1.73 -7.41
N ALA A 399 -27.81 -2.27 -7.51
CA ALA A 399 -27.26 -3.25 -6.57
C ALA A 399 -27.14 -2.73 -5.13
N CYS A 400 -27.25 -1.41 -4.95
CA CYS A 400 -27.16 -0.69 -3.70
C CYS A 400 -28.52 -0.25 -3.14
N ASP A 401 -29.62 -0.74 -3.73
CA ASP A 401 -31.00 -0.40 -3.41
C ASP A 401 -31.36 1.10 -3.57
N ASN A 402 -30.53 1.89 -4.28
CA ASN A 402 -30.89 3.24 -4.66
C ASN A 402 -32.03 3.19 -5.69
N GLU A 403 -33.10 3.94 -5.45
CA GLU A 403 -34.32 3.94 -6.28
C GLU A 403 -34.32 5.09 -7.30
N SER A 404 -34.67 4.77 -8.55
CA SER A 404 -34.89 5.79 -9.58
C SER A 404 -36.13 6.63 -9.28
N LEU A 405 -36.22 7.81 -9.89
CA LEU A 405 -37.50 8.49 -10.02
C LEU A 405 -38.46 7.65 -10.90
N PRO A 406 -39.78 7.66 -10.62
CA PRO A 406 -40.75 6.93 -11.43
C PRO A 406 -40.89 7.58 -12.82
N VAL A 407 -40.98 6.75 -13.86
CA VAL A 407 -41.23 7.17 -15.24
C VAL A 407 -42.41 6.37 -15.80
N SER A 408 -43.29 7.01 -16.58
CA SER A 408 -44.54 6.40 -17.03
C SER A 408 -44.77 6.52 -18.54
N GLN A 409 -45.52 5.55 -19.09
CA GLN A 409 -46.02 5.54 -20.47
C GLN A 409 -47.52 5.26 -20.47
N THR A 410 -48.27 5.92 -21.34
CA THR A 410 -49.72 5.73 -21.48
C THR A 410 -50.08 5.24 -22.88
N ILE A 411 -50.91 4.19 -22.95
CA ILE A 411 -51.54 3.72 -24.19
C ILE A 411 -53.05 3.89 -24.04
N THR A 412 -53.68 4.59 -24.98
CA THR A 412 -55.13 4.83 -25.03
C THR A 412 -55.77 3.89 -26.04
N VAL A 413 -56.88 3.25 -25.66
CA VAL A 413 -57.71 2.42 -26.53
C VAL A 413 -58.97 3.21 -26.85
N GLU A 414 -59.17 3.53 -28.13
CA GLU A 414 -60.34 4.24 -28.66
C GLU A 414 -61.11 3.36 -29.65
N ASP A 415 -62.36 3.73 -29.92
CA ASP A 415 -63.15 3.17 -31.02
C ASP A 415 -63.40 4.26 -32.06
N THR A 416 -62.76 4.10 -33.21
CA THR A 416 -62.88 4.98 -34.38
C THR A 416 -63.44 4.24 -35.59
N THR A 417 -63.85 2.98 -35.41
CA THR A 417 -64.29 2.11 -36.50
C THR A 417 -65.81 2.14 -36.60
N PRO A 418 -66.39 2.49 -37.77
CA PRO A 418 -67.82 2.40 -37.96
C PRO A 418 -68.35 0.95 -38.00
N PRO A 419 -69.61 0.72 -37.57
CA PRO A 419 -70.28 -0.56 -37.73
C PRO A 419 -70.35 -1.02 -39.19
N SER A 420 -70.26 -2.34 -39.39
CA SER A 420 -70.30 -2.99 -40.70
C SER A 420 -71.51 -3.91 -40.87
N TRP A 421 -72.18 -3.82 -42.02
CA TRP A 421 -73.35 -4.66 -42.34
C TRP A 421 -72.96 -6.12 -42.60
N ILE A 422 -73.69 -7.03 -41.97
CA ILE A 422 -73.58 -8.48 -42.20
C ILE A 422 -74.65 -8.96 -43.17
N THR A 423 -75.83 -8.35 -43.11
CA THR A 423 -76.86 -8.58 -44.14
C THR A 423 -76.32 -8.14 -45.49
N GLY A 424 -76.34 -9.04 -46.46
CA GLY A 424 -75.83 -8.78 -47.80
C GLY A 424 -76.67 -7.73 -48.53
N PRO A 425 -76.06 -7.02 -49.50
CA PRO A 425 -76.78 -6.05 -50.30
C PRO A 425 -77.90 -6.77 -51.08
N GLN A 426 -79.11 -6.20 -51.07
CA GLN A 426 -80.33 -6.74 -51.69
C GLN A 426 -80.91 -8.00 -51.02
N ASP A 427 -80.34 -8.51 -49.93
CA ASP A 427 -80.86 -9.70 -49.24
C ASP A 427 -82.29 -9.51 -48.70
N LEU A 428 -82.66 -8.25 -48.42
CA LEU A 428 -83.99 -7.88 -47.96
C LEU A 428 -84.92 -7.41 -49.09
N ASP A 429 -84.42 -7.32 -50.33
CA ASP A 429 -85.22 -6.89 -51.47
C ASP A 429 -86.24 -7.97 -51.83
N VAL A 430 -87.45 -7.56 -52.18
CA VAL A 430 -88.54 -8.49 -52.51
C VAL A 430 -89.47 -7.90 -53.56
N THR A 431 -89.99 -8.75 -54.43
CA THR A 431 -91.06 -8.40 -55.39
C THR A 431 -92.36 -9.06 -54.95
N LEU A 432 -93.42 -8.27 -54.85
CA LEU A 432 -94.72 -8.67 -54.34
C LEU A 432 -95.82 -8.26 -55.32
N GLU A 433 -96.90 -9.04 -55.33
CA GLU A 433 -98.11 -8.67 -56.06
C GLU A 433 -98.84 -7.49 -55.39
N CYS A 434 -99.50 -6.65 -56.17
CA CYS A 434 -100.25 -5.50 -55.64
C CYS A 434 -101.42 -5.86 -54.70
N SER A 435 -101.82 -7.14 -54.69
CA SER A 435 -102.83 -7.68 -53.76
C SER A 435 -102.24 -8.26 -52.47
N ASP A 436 -100.92 -8.43 -52.38
CA ASP A 436 -100.23 -9.04 -51.22
C ASP A 436 -99.92 -8.00 -50.12
N SER A 437 -100.97 -7.55 -49.43
CA SER A 437 -100.84 -6.60 -48.33
C SER A 437 -100.06 -7.17 -47.14
N ASP A 438 -100.17 -8.48 -46.90
CA ASP A 438 -99.51 -9.16 -45.79
C ASP A 438 -98.00 -9.32 -46.05
N GLY A 439 -97.63 -9.67 -47.29
CA GLY A 439 -96.25 -9.69 -47.76
C GLY A 439 -95.59 -8.32 -47.68
N LEU A 440 -96.30 -7.24 -48.04
CA LEU A 440 -95.78 -5.87 -47.92
C LEU A 440 -95.56 -5.50 -46.44
N ALA A 441 -96.50 -5.84 -45.56
CA ALA A 441 -96.36 -5.61 -44.13
C ALA A 441 -95.17 -6.39 -43.54
N ALA A 442 -94.96 -7.64 -43.96
CA ALA A 442 -93.83 -8.46 -43.53
C ALA A 442 -92.48 -7.92 -44.05
N ALA A 443 -92.41 -7.52 -45.32
CA ALA A 443 -91.20 -6.92 -45.91
C ALA A 443 -90.81 -5.61 -45.22
N GLN A 444 -91.80 -4.81 -44.84
CA GLN A 444 -91.60 -3.57 -44.07
C GLN A 444 -91.16 -3.78 -42.62
N LEU A 445 -91.28 -5.00 -42.07
CA LEU A 445 -90.81 -5.35 -40.72
C LEU A 445 -89.43 -6.01 -40.71
N GLN A 446 -88.84 -6.31 -41.88
CA GLN A 446 -87.48 -6.82 -41.93
C GLN A 446 -86.46 -5.74 -41.54
N GLU A 447 -85.40 -6.16 -40.87
CA GLU A 447 -84.30 -5.31 -40.41
C GLU A 447 -82.95 -5.93 -40.82
N PRO A 448 -82.01 -5.13 -41.36
CA PRO A 448 -80.64 -5.58 -41.60
C PRO A 448 -79.87 -5.65 -40.27
N VAL A 449 -78.83 -6.48 -40.25
CA VAL A 449 -77.94 -6.67 -39.10
C VAL A 449 -76.56 -6.11 -39.42
N ALA A 450 -76.01 -5.32 -38.50
CA ALA A 450 -74.63 -4.85 -38.50
C ALA A 450 -73.94 -5.29 -37.20
N GLU A 451 -72.62 -5.43 -37.27
CA GLU A 451 -71.76 -5.66 -36.11
C GLU A 451 -70.68 -4.58 -36.06
N ASP A 452 -70.21 -4.31 -34.84
CA ASP A 452 -69.04 -3.49 -34.58
C ASP A 452 -68.04 -4.28 -33.71
N SER A 453 -66.75 -3.96 -33.83
CA SER A 453 -65.68 -4.74 -33.19
C SER A 453 -65.51 -4.43 -31.70
N CYS A 454 -66.11 -3.34 -31.21
CA CYS A 454 -65.85 -2.78 -29.89
C CYS A 454 -67.11 -2.61 -29.06
N ASN A 455 -68.21 -2.27 -29.73
CA ASN A 455 -69.43 -1.80 -29.07
C ASN A 455 -70.68 -2.45 -29.67
N ASP A 456 -71.78 -2.32 -28.93
CA ASP A 456 -73.10 -2.68 -29.45
C ASP A 456 -73.55 -1.65 -30.50
N VAL A 457 -74.34 -2.11 -31.47
CA VAL A 457 -74.81 -1.30 -32.61
C VAL A 457 -76.27 -0.92 -32.44
N SER A 458 -76.58 0.35 -32.68
CA SER A 458 -77.94 0.89 -32.75
C SER A 458 -78.36 1.22 -34.19
N TYR A 459 -79.65 1.17 -34.50
CA TYR A 459 -80.17 1.33 -35.86
C TYR A 459 -81.15 2.50 -35.99
N THR A 460 -80.98 3.29 -37.06
CA THR A 460 -81.97 4.31 -37.47
C THR A 460 -82.56 3.95 -38.83
N LYS A 461 -83.85 3.59 -38.86
CA LYS A 461 -84.60 3.29 -40.09
C LYS A 461 -85.31 4.54 -40.64
N THR A 462 -85.17 4.79 -41.94
CA THR A 462 -85.99 5.75 -42.69
C THR A 462 -86.83 4.99 -43.72
N SER A 463 -88.16 5.05 -43.58
CA SER A 463 -89.07 4.37 -44.51
C SER A 463 -89.41 5.29 -45.69
N GLY A 464 -89.22 4.80 -46.92
CA GLY A 464 -89.55 5.56 -48.12
C GLY A 464 -91.03 5.52 -48.46
N SER A 465 -91.52 6.59 -49.09
CA SER A 465 -92.86 6.62 -49.66
C SER A 465 -92.94 5.75 -50.93
N PHE A 466 -94.15 5.29 -51.26
CA PHE A 466 -94.40 4.57 -52.51
C PHE A 466 -94.10 5.45 -53.73
N VAL A 467 -93.33 4.92 -54.67
CA VAL A 467 -93.03 5.56 -55.96
C VAL A 467 -93.65 4.72 -57.07
N SER A 468 -94.71 5.22 -57.70
CA SER A 468 -95.40 4.51 -58.79
C SER A 468 -94.53 4.38 -60.05
N SER A 469 -94.59 3.22 -60.69
CA SER A 469 -93.90 2.91 -61.96
C SER A 469 -94.76 3.21 -63.21
N GLY A 470 -95.90 3.90 -63.06
CA GLY A 470 -96.79 4.31 -64.16
C GLY A 470 -98.13 3.57 -64.21
N CYS A 471 -98.27 2.45 -63.48
CA CYS A 471 -99.57 1.87 -63.13
C CYS A 471 -99.93 2.28 -61.69
N ALA A 472 -101.21 2.55 -61.42
CA ALA A 472 -101.65 3.09 -60.12
C ALA A 472 -101.26 2.22 -58.91
N ASN A 473 -101.14 0.90 -59.13
CA ASN A 473 -100.85 -0.09 -58.08
C ASN A 473 -99.52 -0.83 -58.29
N ALA A 474 -98.62 -0.32 -59.14
CA ALA A 474 -97.27 -0.88 -59.33
C ALA A 474 -96.22 0.21 -59.11
N GLY A 475 -95.10 -0.15 -58.48
CA GLY A 475 -94.10 0.81 -58.02
C GLY A 475 -93.16 0.23 -56.97
N THR A 476 -92.40 1.07 -56.27
CA THR A 476 -91.45 0.62 -55.26
C THR A 476 -91.59 1.36 -53.94
N TYR A 477 -91.21 0.69 -52.85
CA TYR A 477 -90.82 1.31 -51.59
C TYR A 477 -89.31 1.16 -51.40
N THR A 478 -88.67 2.19 -50.87
CA THR A 478 -87.22 2.16 -50.56
C THR A 478 -87.01 2.49 -49.09
N ASN A 479 -86.61 1.50 -48.31
CA ASN A 479 -86.24 1.70 -46.91
C ASN A 479 -84.72 1.85 -46.80
N THR A 480 -84.26 2.73 -45.90
CA THR A 480 -82.83 2.88 -45.61
C THR A 480 -82.53 2.76 -44.12
N TRP A 481 -81.33 2.26 -43.79
CA TRP A 481 -80.84 2.15 -42.42
C TRP A 481 -79.43 2.71 -42.28
N ILE A 482 -79.18 3.35 -41.14
CA ILE A 482 -77.84 3.72 -40.67
C ILE A 482 -77.62 3.00 -39.34
N ALA A 483 -76.52 2.26 -39.23
CA ALA A 483 -76.04 1.69 -37.98
C ALA A 483 -75.09 2.68 -37.30
N THR A 484 -75.16 2.81 -35.98
CA THR A 484 -74.34 3.70 -35.16
C THR A 484 -73.92 2.99 -33.89
N ASP A 485 -72.62 2.94 -33.61
CA ASP A 485 -72.10 2.39 -32.36
C ASP A 485 -72.31 3.36 -31.16
N GLU A 486 -71.91 2.92 -29.96
CA GLU A 486 -72.00 3.72 -28.74
C GLU A 486 -70.96 4.84 -28.63
N CYS A 487 -69.90 4.81 -29.45
CA CYS A 487 -68.88 5.85 -29.54
C CYS A 487 -69.23 6.93 -30.58
N GLY A 488 -70.31 6.72 -31.35
CA GLY A 488 -70.86 7.65 -32.32
C GLY A 488 -70.35 7.47 -33.75
N ASN A 489 -69.61 6.41 -34.07
CA ASN A 489 -69.23 6.13 -35.46
C ASN A 489 -70.43 5.56 -36.24
N VAL A 490 -70.56 5.97 -37.51
CA VAL A 490 -71.76 5.70 -38.34
C VAL A 490 -71.43 4.89 -39.58
N SER A 491 -72.21 3.85 -39.85
CA SER A 491 -72.05 2.97 -41.01
C SER A 491 -72.38 3.67 -42.33
N GLU A 492 -72.05 3.02 -43.45
CA GLU A 492 -72.69 3.32 -44.73
C GLU A 492 -74.20 3.02 -44.67
N VAL A 493 -74.97 3.60 -45.60
CA VAL A 493 -76.43 3.43 -45.65
C VAL A 493 -76.80 2.08 -46.28
N PHE A 494 -77.51 1.23 -45.54
CA PHE A 494 -78.13 0.02 -46.10
C PHE A 494 -79.46 0.38 -46.77
N THR A 495 -79.76 -0.23 -47.91
CA THR A 495 -81.01 0.03 -48.67
C THR A 495 -81.74 -1.27 -48.96
N GLN A 496 -83.06 -1.25 -48.76
CA GLN A 496 -83.99 -2.30 -49.18
C GLN A 496 -84.95 -1.73 -50.21
N ILE A 497 -85.18 -2.46 -51.30
CA ILE A 497 -86.16 -2.15 -52.34
C ILE A 497 -87.26 -3.20 -52.32
N ILE A 498 -88.49 -2.76 -52.05
CA ILE A 498 -89.70 -3.59 -52.15
C ILE A 498 -90.41 -3.20 -53.45
N THR A 499 -90.48 -4.11 -54.41
CA THR A 499 -91.10 -3.89 -55.71
C THR A 499 -92.53 -4.45 -55.71
N ILE A 500 -93.48 -3.63 -56.15
CA ILE A 500 -94.89 -4.00 -56.28
C ILE A 500 -95.22 -4.11 -57.76
N GLU A 501 -95.68 -5.27 -58.18
CA GLU A 501 -96.07 -5.56 -59.56
C GLU A 501 -97.51 -6.11 -59.61
N ASP A 502 -98.11 -6.05 -60.79
CA ASP A 502 -99.38 -6.71 -61.08
C ASP A 502 -99.12 -7.75 -62.16
N THR A 503 -99.05 -9.03 -61.76
CA THR A 503 -98.91 -10.15 -62.69
C THR A 503 -100.23 -10.91 -62.87
N THR A 504 -101.30 -10.50 -62.18
CA THR A 504 -102.59 -11.17 -62.25
C THR A 504 -103.40 -10.66 -63.44
N ALA A 505 -103.48 -11.47 -64.50
CA ALA A 505 -104.27 -11.13 -65.67
C ALA A 505 -105.78 -10.97 -65.31
N PRO A 506 -106.50 -10.02 -65.92
CA PRO A 506 -107.93 -9.87 -65.71
C PRO A 506 -108.67 -11.11 -66.24
N VAL A 507 -109.68 -11.56 -65.49
CA VAL A 507 -110.52 -12.69 -65.88
C VAL A 507 -111.88 -12.17 -66.35
N TRP A 508 -112.42 -12.75 -67.42
CA TRP A 508 -113.79 -12.45 -67.86
C TRP A 508 -114.78 -12.93 -66.79
N SER A 509 -115.71 -12.07 -66.40
CA SER A 509 -116.72 -12.36 -65.38
C SER A 509 -118.01 -12.99 -65.92
N SER A 510 -118.18 -13.01 -67.26
CA SER A 510 -119.29 -13.70 -67.92
C SER A 510 -119.01 -15.21 -68.03
N GLU A 511 -119.98 -16.06 -67.71
CA GLU A 511 -119.84 -17.49 -67.92
C GLU A 511 -119.74 -17.81 -69.43
N PRO A 512 -118.97 -18.83 -69.84
CA PRO A 512 -118.94 -19.27 -71.22
C PRO A 512 -120.36 -19.59 -71.69
N MET A 513 -120.74 -19.02 -72.84
CA MET A 513 -122.06 -19.19 -73.47
C MET A 513 -123.23 -18.44 -72.80
N GLU A 514 -123.02 -17.65 -71.75
CA GLU A 514 -124.09 -16.86 -71.12
C GLU A 514 -124.68 -15.80 -72.08
N LEU A 515 -123.86 -15.34 -73.02
CA LEU A 515 -124.23 -14.40 -74.08
C LEU A 515 -124.62 -15.11 -75.39
N ASP A 516 -124.59 -16.44 -75.44
CA ASP A 516 -124.97 -17.19 -76.64
C ASP A 516 -126.49 -17.21 -76.76
N ILE A 517 -127.00 -16.60 -77.82
CA ILE A 517 -128.42 -16.66 -78.21
C ILE A 517 -128.57 -17.55 -79.44
N THR A 518 -129.46 -18.54 -79.37
CA THR A 518 -129.90 -19.31 -80.54
C THR A 518 -131.20 -18.68 -81.04
N LEU A 519 -131.20 -18.21 -82.29
CA LEU A 519 -132.35 -17.57 -82.94
C LEU A 519 -133.08 -18.58 -83.84
N GLU A 520 -134.41 -18.60 -83.83
CA GLU A 520 -135.21 -19.37 -84.80
C GLU A 520 -135.21 -18.67 -86.17
N CYS A 521 -135.38 -19.42 -87.27
CA CYS A 521 -135.31 -18.83 -88.62
C CYS A 521 -136.37 -17.73 -88.88
N SER A 522 -137.42 -17.66 -88.05
CA SER A 522 -138.43 -16.60 -88.08
C SER A 522 -138.08 -15.34 -87.29
N ASP A 523 -136.99 -15.35 -86.51
CA ASP A 523 -136.58 -14.25 -85.62
C ASP A 523 -135.54 -13.32 -86.27
N LEU A 524 -135.67 -13.11 -87.59
CA LEU A 524 -134.94 -12.08 -88.36
C LEU A 524 -135.66 -10.73 -88.34
#